data_AF-A0A974NE03-F1
#
_entry.id   AF-A0A974NE03-F1
#
_cell.length_a   1.000
_cell.length_b   1.000
_cell.length_c   1.000
_cell.angle_alpha   90.00
_cell.angle_beta   90.00
_cell.angle_gamma   90.00
#
_symmetry.space_group_name_H-M   'P 1'
#
loop_
_entity.id
_entity.type
_entity.pdbx_description
1 polymer ?
#
loop_
_entity_poly.entity_id
_entity_poly.type
_entity_poly.pdbx_seq_one_letter_code
_entity_poly.pdbx_strand_id
1 'polypeptide(L)'
;MKVIDADNTSQIVVNNTITKQPHIVMAGIRGAAGKDGDTDLLTVNAGQTISALKVVYVKTGKAYQLDSSDSDNIFFIAGIAVTGAMQNNPIKIKRQGELTDQSFNFNLDRVYLGVEGALTQTPLNKGYCVLIGTAIADKTILLNIQDPIEL
;
A
#
# COMPACT_ATOMS: atom_id res chain seq x y z
N MET A 1 18.55 -50.74 -72.83
CA MET A 1 19.62 -50.76 -71.81
C MET A 1 20.57 -49.62 -72.10
N LYS A 2 20.87 -48.82 -71.07
CA LYS A 2 21.74 -47.62 -71.03
C LYS A 2 21.04 -46.29 -71.34
N VAL A 3 20.61 -45.64 -70.26
CA VAL A 3 20.19 -44.23 -70.17
C VAL A 3 21.45 -43.38 -70.06
N ILE A 4 21.52 -42.26 -70.79
CA ILE A 4 22.43 -41.16 -70.52
C ILE A 4 21.59 -39.88 -70.69
N ASP A 5 21.39 -39.19 -69.58
CA ASP A 5 20.72 -37.89 -69.51
C ASP A 5 21.72 -36.75 -69.74
N ALA A 6 21.12 -35.58 -69.97
CA ALA A 6 21.61 -34.23 -69.71
C ALA A 6 22.30 -33.51 -70.88
N ASP A 7 21.60 -32.51 -71.44
CA ASP A 7 21.99 -31.09 -71.34
C ASP A 7 21.27 -30.26 -72.42
N ASN A 8 20.19 -29.57 -72.03
CA ASN A 8 19.87 -28.30 -72.70
C ASN A 8 19.17 -27.32 -71.76
N THR A 9 19.98 -26.66 -70.94
CA THR A 9 19.63 -25.43 -70.22
C THR A 9 19.50 -24.25 -71.17
N SER A 10 18.36 -23.57 -71.18
CA SER A 10 18.26 -22.13 -71.45
C SER A 10 17.01 -21.53 -70.79
N GLN A 11 17.21 -21.17 -69.53
CA GLN A 11 16.71 -19.99 -68.80
C GLN A 11 15.28 -19.48 -69.13
N ILE A 12 14.34 -19.78 -68.23
CA ILE A 12 13.09 -19.00 -68.11
C ILE A 12 13.42 -17.70 -67.38
N VAL A 13 13.41 -16.60 -68.12
CA VAL A 13 13.40 -15.25 -67.55
C VAL A 13 12.03 -15.01 -66.90
N VAL A 14 11.93 -15.20 -65.59
CA VAL A 14 10.77 -14.75 -64.81
C VAL A 14 11.15 -13.45 -64.10
N ASN A 15 10.71 -12.33 -64.69
CA ASN A 15 10.78 -11.01 -64.07
C ASN A 15 9.82 -10.96 -62.88
N ASN A 16 10.30 -11.26 -61.67
CA ASN A 16 9.51 -11.06 -60.46
C ASN A 16 10.25 -10.13 -59.50
N THR A 17 10.23 -8.84 -59.82
CA THR A 17 10.69 -7.79 -58.91
C THR A 17 9.66 -7.63 -57.80
N ILE A 18 9.79 -8.38 -56.71
CA ILE A 18 9.02 -8.10 -55.49
C ILE A 18 9.73 -6.98 -54.71
N THR A 19 9.39 -5.73 -55.01
CA THR A 19 9.70 -4.61 -54.09
C THR A 19 8.81 -4.72 -52.87
N LYS A 20 9.17 -5.59 -51.92
CA LYS A 20 8.58 -5.58 -50.59
C LYS A 20 9.20 -4.42 -49.81
N GLN A 21 8.60 -3.24 -49.93
CA GLN A 21 8.91 -2.09 -49.07
C GLN A 21 8.63 -2.52 -47.61
N PRO A 22 9.61 -2.51 -46.69
CA PRO A 22 9.31 -2.77 -45.29
C PRO A 22 8.47 -1.59 -44.77
N HIS A 23 7.19 -1.84 -44.49
CA HIS A 23 6.39 -0.89 -43.74
C HIS A 23 6.93 -0.91 -42.31
N ILE A 24 7.68 0.11 -41.92
CA ILE A 24 8.22 0.22 -40.56
C ILE A 24 7.04 0.56 -39.66
N VAL A 25 6.54 -0.42 -38.90
CA VAL A 25 5.66 -0.14 -37.77
C VAL A 25 6.53 0.45 -36.66
N MET A 26 6.41 1.75 -36.42
CA MET A 26 7.02 2.38 -35.25
C MET A 26 6.48 1.68 -34.00
N ALA A 27 7.36 1.12 -33.17
CA ALA A 27 6.96 0.67 -31.85
C ALA A 27 6.33 1.85 -31.10
N GLY A 28 5.16 1.66 -30.52
CA GLY A 28 4.48 2.71 -29.75
C GLY A 28 5.41 3.23 -28.66
N ILE A 29 5.32 4.54 -28.37
CA ILE A 29 6.06 5.10 -27.23
C ILE A 29 5.62 4.35 -25.97
N ARG A 30 6.59 3.97 -25.12
CA ARG A 30 6.26 3.49 -23.77
C ARG A 30 5.41 4.58 -23.09
N GLY A 31 4.31 4.19 -22.46
CA GLY A 31 3.49 5.10 -21.67
C GLY A 31 4.32 5.81 -20.60
N ALA A 32 3.84 6.96 -20.10
CA ALA A 32 4.48 7.64 -18.99
C ALA A 32 4.70 6.67 -17.82
N ALA A 33 5.78 6.87 -17.06
CA ALA A 33 5.97 6.15 -15.81
C ALA A 33 4.74 6.35 -14.90
N GLY A 34 4.33 5.31 -14.18
CA GLY A 34 3.23 5.42 -13.22
C GLY A 34 3.54 6.46 -12.15
N LYS A 35 2.50 7.05 -11.54
CA LYS A 35 2.66 7.95 -10.39
C LYS A 35 3.49 7.28 -9.29
N ASP A 36 4.38 8.04 -8.66
CA ASP A 36 5.07 7.59 -7.46
C ASP A 36 4.04 7.16 -6.40
N GLY A 37 4.37 6.11 -5.65
CA GLY A 37 3.47 5.43 -4.71
C GLY A 37 3.14 6.21 -3.45
N ASP A 38 2.82 7.51 -3.54
CA ASP A 38 2.30 8.33 -2.43
C ASP A 38 0.85 7.95 -2.05
N THR A 39 0.58 6.64 -2.00
CA THR A 39 -0.70 6.00 -1.74
C THR A 39 -0.78 5.36 -0.35
N ASP A 40 0.24 5.54 0.49
CA ASP A 40 0.28 4.94 1.84
C ASP A 40 -0.63 5.61 2.88
N LEU A 41 -1.28 6.71 2.50
CA LEU A 41 -2.23 7.43 3.35
C LEU A 41 -3.66 7.28 2.84
N LEU A 42 -4.53 6.74 3.69
CA LEU A 42 -5.98 6.79 3.52
C LEU A 42 -6.48 8.18 3.96
N THR A 43 -7.22 8.86 3.09
CA THR A 43 -7.90 10.12 3.44
C THR A 43 -9.41 9.89 3.53
N VAL A 44 -10.00 10.25 4.67
CA VAL A 44 -11.42 10.09 5.00
C VAL A 44 -11.86 11.23 5.90
N ASN A 45 -13.16 11.50 6.03
CA ASN A 45 -13.63 12.52 6.97
C ASN A 45 -13.70 11.97 8.39
N ALA A 46 -13.27 12.77 9.37
CA ALA A 46 -13.39 12.41 10.77
C ALA A 46 -14.87 12.42 11.20
N GLY A 47 -15.30 11.40 11.95
CA GLY A 47 -16.63 11.31 12.54
C GLY A 47 -16.76 12.02 13.89
N GLN A 48 -15.62 12.39 14.47
CA GLN A 48 -15.48 13.20 15.69
C GLN A 48 -14.19 14.01 15.62
N THR A 49 -13.94 14.90 16.58
CA THR A 49 -12.61 15.52 16.71
C THR A 49 -11.59 14.47 17.12
N ILE A 50 -10.50 14.34 16.36
CA ILE A 50 -9.44 13.35 16.58
C ILE A 50 -8.09 14.06 16.57
N SER A 51 -7.26 13.80 17.58
CA SER A 51 -5.87 14.25 17.61
C SER A 51 -5.00 13.40 16.69
N ALA A 52 -3.88 13.95 16.23
CA ALA A 52 -2.86 13.15 15.55
C ALA A 52 -2.34 12.03 16.46
N LEU A 53 -1.74 11.01 15.85
CA LEU A 53 -1.10 9.85 16.48
C LEU A 53 -2.06 8.95 17.27
N LYS A 54 -3.37 9.08 17.00
CA LYS A 54 -4.39 8.19 17.55
C LYS A 54 -4.64 7.02 16.59
N VAL A 55 -4.76 5.82 17.15
CA VAL A 55 -5.30 4.66 16.42
C VAL A 55 -6.78 4.90 16.15
N VAL A 56 -7.18 4.67 14.90
CA VAL A 56 -8.53 4.93 14.42
C VAL A 56 -9.10 3.73 13.69
N TYR A 57 -10.43 3.60 13.76
CA TYR A 57 -11.20 2.70 12.92
C TYR A 57 -12.01 3.51 11.91
N VAL A 58 -12.42 2.87 10.81
CA VAL A 58 -13.32 3.48 9.82
C VAL A 58 -14.58 2.65 9.71
N LYS A 59 -15.73 3.29 9.94
CA LYS A 59 -17.05 2.68 9.84
C LYS A 59 -17.99 3.67 9.17
N THR A 60 -18.83 3.19 8.24
CA THR A 60 -19.77 4.04 7.47
C THR A 60 -19.10 5.24 6.77
N GLY A 61 -17.84 5.08 6.33
CA GLY A 61 -17.11 6.12 5.59
C GLY A 61 -16.60 7.29 6.45
N LYS A 62 -16.57 7.14 7.78
CA LYS A 62 -15.98 8.12 8.71
C LYS A 62 -14.97 7.46 9.63
N ALA A 63 -13.94 8.22 10.01
CA ALA A 63 -12.93 7.77 10.96
C ALA A 63 -13.30 8.15 12.39
N TYR A 64 -13.09 7.24 13.33
CA TYR A 64 -13.32 7.44 14.75
C TYR A 64 -12.11 6.95 15.55
N GLN A 65 -11.87 7.54 16.70
CA GLN A 65 -10.82 7.10 17.62
C GLN A 65 -11.22 5.73 18.17
N LEU A 66 -10.28 4.77 18.16
CA LEU A 66 -10.52 3.43 18.67
C LEU A 66 -10.05 3.29 20.12
N ASP A 67 -10.82 2.62 20.96
CA ASP A 67 -10.35 2.19 22.27
C ASP A 67 -10.07 0.68 22.27
N SER A 68 -9.03 0.25 22.99
CA SER A 68 -8.70 -1.17 23.24
C SER A 68 -9.84 -1.99 23.85
N SER A 69 -10.84 -1.37 24.46
CA SER A 69 -12.00 -2.02 25.08
C SER A 69 -13.27 -2.00 24.21
N ASP A 70 -13.23 -1.38 23.03
CA ASP A 70 -14.38 -1.25 22.13
C ASP A 70 -14.61 -2.52 21.29
N SER A 71 -15.28 -3.51 21.86
CA SER A 71 -15.60 -4.79 21.19
C SER A 71 -16.39 -4.62 19.89
N ASP A 72 -17.20 -3.56 19.79
CA ASP A 72 -18.10 -3.36 18.65
C ASP A 72 -17.36 -2.84 17.41
N ASN A 73 -16.19 -2.23 17.62
CA ASN A 73 -15.42 -1.58 16.56
C ASN A 73 -13.96 -2.07 16.43
N ILE A 74 -13.45 -2.90 17.35
CA ILE A 74 -12.05 -3.34 17.38
C ILE A 74 -11.58 -3.99 16.08
N PHE A 75 -12.45 -4.69 15.37
CA PHE A 75 -12.10 -5.37 14.10
C PHE A 75 -12.11 -4.45 12.86
N PHE A 76 -12.46 -3.17 13.02
CA PHE A 76 -12.51 -2.19 11.93
C PHE A 76 -11.29 -1.23 11.91
N ILE A 77 -10.20 -1.58 12.60
CA ILE A 77 -8.98 -0.76 12.64
C ILE A 77 -8.56 -0.36 11.23
N ALA A 78 -8.41 0.93 11.00
CA ALA A 78 -7.95 1.48 9.72
C ALA A 78 -6.45 1.76 9.77
N GLY A 79 -5.96 2.35 10.86
CA GLY A 79 -4.56 2.72 11.02
C GLY A 79 -4.34 3.76 12.11
N ILE A 80 -3.27 4.53 11.99
CA ILE A 80 -2.95 5.67 12.87
C ILE A 80 -3.24 6.97 12.12
N ALA A 81 -3.94 7.90 12.75
CA ALA A 81 -4.11 9.26 12.24
C ALA A 81 -2.75 9.99 12.23
N VAL A 82 -2.27 10.42 11.06
CA VAL A 82 -1.02 11.21 10.94
C VAL A 82 -1.26 12.71 11.04
N THR A 83 -2.51 13.15 10.99
CA THR A 83 -2.94 14.54 11.21
C THR A 83 -4.10 14.57 12.20
N GLY A 84 -4.24 15.66 12.96
CA GLY A 84 -5.46 15.94 13.70
C GLY A 84 -6.56 16.50 12.79
N ALA A 85 -7.82 16.27 13.13
CA ALA A 85 -8.97 16.81 12.41
C ALA A 85 -10.16 17.04 13.35
N MET A 86 -10.95 18.06 13.05
CA MET A 86 -12.28 18.24 13.65
C MET A 86 -13.30 17.34 12.96
N GLN A 87 -14.45 17.13 13.58
CA GLN A 87 -15.57 16.41 12.97
C GLN A 87 -15.89 16.94 11.57
N ASN A 88 -16.15 16.03 10.64
CA ASN A 88 -16.43 16.24 9.22
C ASN A 88 -15.28 16.81 8.38
N ASN A 89 -14.11 17.08 8.97
CA ASN A 89 -12.94 17.49 8.21
C ASN A 89 -12.10 16.28 7.77
N PRO A 90 -11.35 16.39 6.66
CA PRO A 90 -10.46 15.33 6.21
C PRO A 90 -9.38 15.01 7.24
N ILE A 91 -9.12 13.71 7.45
CA ILE A 91 -8.04 13.17 8.26
C ILE A 91 -7.22 12.18 7.42
N LYS A 92 -5.90 12.21 7.58
CA LYS A 92 -4.98 11.27 6.94
C LYS A 92 -4.63 10.14 7.89
N ILE A 93 -4.68 8.90 7.41
CA ILE A 93 -4.47 7.69 8.20
C ILE A 93 -3.38 6.85 7.53
N LYS A 94 -2.39 6.41 8.30
CA LYS A 94 -1.33 5.51 7.85
C LYS A 94 -1.53 4.13 8.46
N ARG A 95 -1.52 3.08 7.64
CA ARG A 95 -1.69 1.69 8.08
C ARG A 95 -0.38 0.90 8.13
N GLN A 96 0.55 1.21 7.24
CA GLN A 96 1.77 0.42 6.99
C GLN A 96 2.98 1.32 6.78
N GLY A 97 4.16 0.72 6.84
CA GLY A 97 5.44 1.41 6.64
C GLY A 97 5.91 2.16 7.88
N GLU A 98 6.92 3.02 7.70
CA GLU A 98 7.51 3.77 8.82
C GLU A 98 6.65 4.97 9.22
N LEU A 99 6.48 5.17 10.53
CA LEU A 99 5.89 6.35 11.12
C LEU A 99 6.92 6.99 12.06
N THR A 100 7.31 8.22 11.74
CA THR A 100 8.27 9.00 12.54
C THR A 100 7.59 10.22 13.13
N ASP A 101 7.76 10.45 14.43
CA ASP A 101 7.25 11.63 15.11
C ASP A 101 8.11 12.02 16.33
N GLN A 102 8.36 13.32 16.51
CA GLN A 102 9.22 13.83 17.59
C GLN A 102 8.68 13.55 18.99
N SER A 103 7.36 13.42 19.12
CA SER A 103 6.68 13.12 20.40
C SER A 103 6.88 11.68 20.86
N PHE A 104 7.30 10.77 19.98
CA PHE A 104 7.51 9.37 20.35
C PHE A 104 8.63 9.22 21.37
N ASN A 105 8.39 8.43 22.40
CA ASN A 105 9.38 8.13 23.43
C ASN A 105 9.27 6.66 23.82
N PHE A 106 9.50 5.79 22.84
CA PHE A 106 9.40 4.35 22.98
C PHE A 106 10.78 3.72 23.01
N ASN A 107 10.94 2.67 23.83
CA ASN A 107 12.09 1.77 23.75
C ASN A 107 12.02 0.95 22.45
N LEU A 108 13.14 0.37 22.01
CA LEU A 108 13.19 -0.52 20.84
C LEU A 108 12.45 -1.84 21.10
N ASP A 109 11.13 -1.79 21.05
CA ASP A 109 10.22 -2.89 21.36
C ASP A 109 8.85 -2.68 20.69
N ARG A 110 7.94 -3.62 20.89
CA ARG A 110 6.57 -3.62 20.38
C ARG A 110 5.77 -2.42 20.92
N VAL A 111 4.87 -1.93 20.08
CA VAL A 111 3.93 -0.86 20.40
C VAL A 111 2.51 -1.35 20.14
N TYR A 112 1.64 -1.15 21.12
CA TYR A 112 0.28 -1.68 21.17
C TYR A 112 -0.75 -0.54 21.19
N LEU A 113 -2.00 -0.90 20.89
CA LEU A 113 -3.17 -0.06 21.14
C LEU A 113 -3.41 0.07 22.64
N GLY A 114 -3.56 1.30 23.11
CA GLY A 114 -4.00 1.62 24.47
C GLY A 114 -5.40 2.23 24.52
N VAL A 115 -5.69 2.80 25.69
CA VAL A 115 -6.92 3.56 25.95
C VAL A 115 -6.98 4.80 25.05
N GLU A 116 -8.18 5.15 24.58
CA GLU A 116 -8.44 6.33 23.75
C GLU A 116 -7.49 6.44 22.54
N GLY A 117 -7.20 5.31 21.90
CA GLY A 117 -6.40 5.24 20.69
C GLY A 117 -4.92 5.60 20.90
N ALA A 118 -4.45 5.67 22.14
CA ALA A 118 -3.05 5.96 22.42
C ALA A 118 -2.15 4.79 21.99
N LEU A 119 -0.88 5.11 21.73
CA LEU A 119 0.18 4.13 21.51
C LEU A 119 0.89 3.85 22.84
N THR A 120 1.09 2.58 23.19
CA THR A 120 1.70 2.16 24.47
C THR A 120 2.65 0.98 24.29
N GLN A 121 3.64 0.84 25.18
CA GLN A 121 4.48 -0.38 25.29
C GLN A 121 4.08 -1.26 26.48
N THR A 122 3.17 -0.80 27.32
CA THR A 122 2.56 -1.59 28.37
C THR A 122 1.21 -2.07 27.87
N PRO A 123 1.09 -3.31 27.33
CA PRO A 123 -0.19 -3.85 26.91
C PRO A 123 -1.13 -3.90 28.11
N LEU A 124 -2.41 -3.64 27.86
CA LEU A 124 -3.45 -3.72 28.88
C LEU A 124 -3.66 -5.18 29.29
N ASN A 125 -4.27 -5.40 30.45
CA ASN A 125 -4.57 -6.72 31.01
C ASN A 125 -6.05 -7.13 30.85
N LYS A 126 -6.81 -6.39 30.04
CA LYS A 126 -8.23 -6.61 29.75
C LYS A 126 -8.59 -5.97 28.42
N GLY A 127 -9.69 -6.41 27.80
CA GLY A 127 -10.14 -5.92 26.51
C GLY A 127 -9.37 -6.62 25.39
N TYR A 128 -8.84 -5.85 24.44
CA TYR A 128 -8.12 -6.41 23.29
C TYR A 128 -6.66 -5.97 23.28
N CYS A 129 -5.77 -6.94 23.09
CA CYS A 129 -4.38 -6.71 22.74
C CYS A 129 -4.26 -6.58 21.21
N VAL A 130 -3.86 -5.41 20.74
CA VAL A 130 -3.60 -5.16 19.32
C VAL A 130 -2.17 -4.68 19.17
N LEU A 131 -1.34 -5.46 18.48
CA LEU A 131 -0.01 -5.02 18.08
C LEU A 131 -0.15 -4.02 16.93
N ILE A 132 0.33 -2.80 17.13
CA ILE A 132 0.31 -1.73 16.11
C ILE A 132 1.59 -1.75 15.27
N GLY A 133 2.72 -2.05 15.90
CA GLY A 133 4.01 -2.08 15.22
C GLY A 133 5.17 -2.30 16.18
N THR A 134 6.38 -1.99 15.73
CA THR A 134 7.61 -2.08 16.55
C THR A 134 8.40 -0.80 16.41
N ALA A 135 8.85 -0.23 17.53
CA ALA A 135 9.80 0.86 17.52
C ALA A 135 11.18 0.33 17.09
N ILE A 136 11.64 0.75 15.92
CA ILE A 136 12.86 0.22 15.28
C ILE A 136 14.05 1.18 15.33
N ALA A 137 13.80 2.46 15.65
CA ALA A 137 14.81 3.49 15.84
C ALA A 137 14.25 4.58 16.75
N ASP A 138 15.09 5.55 17.12
CA ASP A 138 14.60 6.74 17.83
C ASP A 138 13.50 7.41 17.00
N LYS A 139 12.43 7.80 17.69
CA LYS A 139 11.25 8.46 17.12
C LYS A 139 10.56 7.73 15.97
N THR A 140 10.84 6.44 15.73
CA THR A 140 10.36 5.74 14.53
C THR A 140 9.76 4.37 14.85
N ILE A 141 8.54 4.15 14.37
CA ILE A 141 7.81 2.88 14.47
C ILE A 141 7.65 2.30 13.06
N LEU A 142 7.98 1.03 12.89
CA LEU A 142 7.57 0.25 11.73
C LEU A 142 6.16 -0.29 11.99
N LEU A 143 5.17 0.22 11.24
CA LEU A 143 3.77 -0.17 11.38
C LEU A 143 3.54 -1.56 10.80
N ASN A 144 2.91 -2.42 11.60
CA ASN A 144 2.54 -3.77 11.25
C ASN A 144 1.32 -4.20 12.08
N ILE A 145 0.18 -3.56 11.80
CA ILE A 145 -1.06 -3.73 12.58
C ILE A 145 -1.55 -5.17 12.45
N GLN A 146 -1.61 -5.88 13.57
CA GLN A 146 -2.10 -7.26 13.67
C GLN A 146 -3.57 -7.32 14.05
N ASP A 147 -4.18 -8.50 13.86
CA ASP A 147 -5.53 -8.75 14.31
C ASP A 147 -5.65 -8.63 15.84
N PRO A 148 -6.79 -8.12 16.36
CA PRO A 148 -7.03 -8.05 17.79
C PRO A 148 -7.09 -9.43 18.45
N ILE A 149 -6.49 -9.54 19.63
CA ILE A 149 -6.57 -10.73 20.50
C ILE A 149 -7.31 -10.32 21.78
N GLU A 150 -8.39 -11.01 22.11
CA GLU A 150 -9.11 -10.80 23.37
C GLU A 150 -8.30 -11.32 24.58
N LEU A 151 -8.33 -10.56 25.68
CA LEU A 151 -7.55 -10.81 26.91
C LEU A 151 -8.42 -11.21 28.11
#